data_AF-A0A256XI47-F1
#
_entry.id   AF-A0A256XI47-F1
#
_cell.length_a   1.000
_cell.length_b   1.000
_cell.length_c   1.000
_cell.angle_alpha   90.00
_cell.angle_beta   90.00
_cell.angle_gamma   90.00
#
_symmetry.space_group_name_H-M   'P 1'
#
loop_
_entity.id
_entity.type
_entity.pdbx_description
1 polymer ?
#
loop_
_entity_poly.entity_id
_entity_poly.type
_entity_poly.pdbx_seq_one_letter_code
_entity_poly.pdbx_strand_id
1 'polypeptide(L)'
;MRNSNYVLIIYDVYSLNAEIHIDRRVRNELEKIGYEIANNVVISWKSRSEVERCLLKIKDDIIRRIEASRERAELAYSIIELSDEQYRALRNLVSKRLEKECDKLIRRVENIINKLRACSRDEVKRVRKEFLTIDKEYKRIVNLHSALDVRHALFEKLIHLMRRAYMEFYRRS
;
A
#
# COMPACT_ATOMS: atom_id res chain seq x y z
N MET A 1 19.78 -7.79 16.09
CA MET A 1 18.31 -7.70 16.00
C MET A 1 17.96 -6.30 15.51
N ARG A 2 17.13 -6.13 14.48
CA ARG A 2 16.64 -4.80 14.11
C ARG A 2 15.61 -4.41 15.17
N ASN A 3 15.87 -3.34 15.92
CA ASN A 3 14.83 -2.66 16.69
C ASN A 3 13.89 -2.01 15.67
N SER A 4 12.85 -2.76 15.27
CA SER A 4 11.84 -2.24 14.37
C SER A 4 10.87 -1.40 15.22
N ASN A 5 11.11 -0.09 15.30
CA ASN A 5 10.16 0.83 15.89
C ASN A 5 8.98 1.00 14.92
N TYR A 6 7.89 0.30 15.19
CA TYR A 6 6.63 0.47 14.47
C TYR A 6 5.81 1.59 15.11
N VAL A 7 5.11 2.32 14.25
CA VAL A 7 4.21 3.40 14.67
C VAL A 7 2.84 3.16 14.09
N LEU A 8 1.81 3.28 14.91
CA LEU A 8 0.42 3.29 14.49
C LEU A 8 -0.05 4.73 14.33
N ILE A 9 -0.64 5.01 13.19
CA ILE A 9 -1.28 6.29 12.86
C ILE A 9 -2.78 6.00 12.80
N ILE A 10 -3.53 6.66 13.66
CA ILE A 10 -5.00 6.68 13.60
C ILE A 10 -5.37 8.09 13.16
N TYR A 11 -6.13 8.23 12.08
CA TYR A 11 -6.52 9.53 11.58
C TYR A 11 -8.02 9.60 11.32
N ASP A 12 -8.53 10.82 11.25
CA ASP A 12 -9.88 11.11 10.82
C ASP A 12 -9.89 12.37 9.96
N VAL A 13 -10.69 12.34 8.90
CA VAL A 13 -10.84 13.43 7.95
C VAL A 13 -12.31 13.80 7.90
N TYR A 14 -12.64 14.95 8.44
CA TYR A 14 -13.96 15.52 8.35
C TYR A 14 -13.99 16.56 7.23
N SER A 15 -15.04 16.55 6.40
CA SER A 15 -15.25 17.57 5.36
C SER A 15 -16.74 17.89 5.23
N LEU A 16 -17.11 19.15 5.46
CA LEU A 16 -18.51 19.64 5.45
C LEU A 16 -19.08 19.71 4.03
N ASN A 17 -18.23 19.97 3.05
CA ASN A 17 -18.57 19.83 1.65
C ASN A 17 -17.91 18.53 1.20
N ALA A 18 -18.69 17.54 0.76
CA ALA A 18 -18.29 16.15 0.53
C ALA A 18 -17.29 15.95 -0.65
N GLU A 19 -16.28 16.81 -0.78
CA GLU A 19 -15.18 16.60 -1.69
C GLU A 19 -14.29 15.47 -1.16
N ILE A 20 -14.55 14.27 -1.70
CA ILE A 20 -13.75 13.03 -1.62
C ILE A 20 -12.24 13.27 -1.86
N HIS A 21 -11.87 14.44 -2.37
CA HIS A 21 -10.52 14.83 -2.74
C HIS A 21 -9.55 14.95 -1.55
N ILE A 22 -9.99 15.39 -0.36
CA ILE A 22 -9.10 15.54 0.81
C ILE A 22 -8.76 14.18 1.42
N ASP A 23 -9.75 13.33 1.71
CA ASP A 23 -9.52 11.98 2.26
C ASP A 23 -8.61 11.15 1.35
N ARG A 24 -8.89 11.12 0.04
CA ARG A 24 -8.04 10.43 -0.93
C ARG A 24 -6.60 10.95 -0.92
N ARG A 25 -6.41 12.26 -0.74
CA ARG A 25 -5.07 12.86 -0.69
C ARG A 25 -4.33 12.47 0.58
N VAL A 26 -4.98 12.53 1.74
CA VAL A 26 -4.41 12.06 3.01
C VAL A 26 -3.97 10.61 2.89
N ARG A 27 -4.85 9.73 2.36
CA ARG A 27 -4.51 8.32 2.09
C ARG A 27 -3.27 8.19 1.19
N ASN A 28 -3.23 8.89 0.06
CA ASN A 28 -2.11 8.81 -0.88
C ASN A 28 -0.77 9.25 -0.26
N GLU A 29 -0.78 10.25 0.61
CA GLU A 29 0.44 10.67 1.32
C GLU A 29 0.85 9.67 2.40
N LEU A 30 -0.11 9.12 3.15
CA LEU A 30 0.14 8.10 4.16
C LEU A 30 0.64 6.78 3.57
N GLU A 31 0.18 6.39 2.37
CA GLU A 31 0.69 5.22 1.65
C GLU A 31 2.19 5.31 1.31
N LYS A 32 2.79 6.51 1.30
CA LYS A 32 4.23 6.69 1.07
C LYS A 32 5.06 6.34 2.31
N ILE A 33 4.47 6.41 3.49
CA ILE A 33 5.16 6.23 4.76
C ILE A 33 4.66 5.04 5.58
N GLY A 34 3.57 4.40 5.16
CA GLY A 34 3.00 3.27 5.88
C GLY A 34 2.00 2.46 5.06
N TYR A 35 1.31 1.57 5.75
CA TYR A 35 0.36 0.64 5.18
C TYR A 35 -0.97 0.69 5.93
N GLU A 36 -2.07 0.92 5.22
CA GLU A 36 -3.40 0.96 5.82
C GLU A 36 -3.91 -0.46 6.11
N ILE A 37 -4.00 -0.79 7.41
CA ILE A 37 -4.33 -2.12 7.92
C ILE A 37 -5.80 -2.26 8.31
N ALA A 38 -6.45 -1.13 8.60
CA ALA A 38 -7.89 -0.99 8.78
C ALA A 38 -8.31 0.43 8.38
N ASN A 39 -9.60 0.71 8.31
CA ASN A 39 -10.10 2.03 7.91
C ASN A 39 -9.51 3.11 8.81
N ASN A 40 -8.76 4.02 8.19
CA ASN A 40 -8.08 5.14 8.81
C ASN A 40 -7.03 4.74 9.88
N VAL A 41 -6.53 3.51 9.80
CA VAL A 41 -5.47 2.98 10.66
C VAL A 41 -4.30 2.53 9.79
N VAL A 42 -3.18 3.24 9.92
CA VAL A 42 -1.96 3.02 9.14
C VAL A 42 -0.85 2.57 10.07
N ILE A 43 -0.19 1.48 9.71
CA ILE A 43 1.05 1.06 10.37
C ILE A 43 2.26 1.54 9.57
N SER A 44 3.24 2.13 10.25
CA SER A 44 4.48 2.60 9.66
C SER A 44 5.68 1.92 10.31
N TRP A 45 6.71 1.66 9.50
CA TRP A 45 8.05 1.23 9.93
C TRP A 45 9.05 2.40 9.89
N LYS A 46 8.55 3.63 9.83
CA LYS A 46 9.32 4.87 9.94
C LYS A 46 9.40 5.32 11.39
N SER A 47 10.41 6.13 11.70
CA SER A 47 10.50 6.74 13.02
C SER A 47 9.31 7.68 13.27
N ARG A 48 8.93 7.83 14.54
CA ARG A 48 7.89 8.79 14.95
C ARG A 48 8.12 10.18 14.36
N SER A 49 9.35 10.69 14.41
CA SER A 49 9.69 12.02 13.89
C SER A 49 9.60 12.13 12.35
N GLU A 50 9.80 11.03 11.60
CA GLU A 50 9.53 11.02 10.16
C GLU A 50 8.02 11.06 9.88
N VAL A 51 7.24 10.27 10.63
CA VAL A 51 5.77 10.23 10.53
C VAL A 51 5.16 11.58 10.88
N GLU A 52 5.57 12.20 11.99
CA GLU A 52 5.13 13.54 12.42
C GLU A 52 5.43 14.59 11.35
N ARG A 53 6.64 14.61 10.78
CA ARG A 53 6.98 15.56 9.70
C ARG A 53 6.11 15.35 8.46
N CYS A 54 5.75 14.12 8.12
CA CYS A 54 4.85 13.84 7.01
C CYS A 54 3.43 14.35 7.31
N LEU A 55 2.89 14.04 8.49
CA LEU A 55 1.56 14.48 8.91
C LEU A 55 1.43 16.01 9.01
N LEU A 56 2.48 16.70 9.47
CA LEU A 56 2.53 18.16 9.47
C LEU A 56 2.46 18.74 8.05
N LYS A 57 3.23 18.17 7.10
CA LYS A 57 3.14 18.58 5.69
C LYS A 57 1.75 18.35 5.10
N ILE A 58 1.12 17.22 5.43
CA ILE A 58 -0.26 16.93 5.00
C ILE A 58 -1.21 17.99 5.58
N LYS A 59 -1.07 18.33 6.86
CA LYS A 59 -1.89 19.35 7.53
C LYS A 59 -1.71 20.73 6.88
N ASP A 60 -0.47 21.16 6.63
CA ASP A 60 -0.18 22.44 5.98
C ASP A 60 -0.79 22.51 4.56
N ASP A 61 -0.69 21.42 3.81
CA ASP A 61 -1.30 21.29 2.48
C ASP A 61 -2.84 21.41 2.53
N ILE A 62 -3.47 20.85 3.56
CA ILE A 62 -4.93 20.95 3.77
C ILE A 62 -5.32 22.38 4.14
N ILE A 63 -4.59 23.03 5.06
CA ILE A 63 -4.84 24.41 5.48
C ILE A 63 -4.80 25.35 4.27
N ARG A 64 -3.73 25.27 3.46
CA ARG A 64 -3.60 26.11 2.25
C ARG A 64 -4.76 25.93 1.27
N ARG A 65 -5.32 24.72 1.19
CA ARG A 65 -6.48 24.44 0.32
C ARG A 65 -7.76 25.01 0.88
N ILE A 66 -8.02 24.83 2.17
CA ILE A 66 -9.16 25.42 2.88
C ILE A 66 -9.18 26.94 2.67
N GLU A 67 -8.02 27.59 2.84
CA GLU A 67 -7.85 29.03 2.63
C GLU A 67 -8.16 29.45 1.17
N ALA A 68 -7.75 28.65 0.19
CA ALA A 68 -7.95 28.95 -1.23
C ALA A 68 -9.37 28.67 -1.75
N SER A 69 -10.07 27.69 -1.18
CA SER A 69 -11.31 27.13 -1.74
C SER A 69 -12.58 27.47 -0.94
N ARG A 70 -12.46 28.10 0.24
CA ARG A 70 -13.54 28.23 1.24
C ARG A 70 -14.12 26.88 1.70
N GLU A 71 -13.41 25.78 1.45
CA GLU A 71 -13.76 24.47 1.98
C GLU A 71 -13.67 24.47 3.51
N ARG A 72 -14.39 23.55 4.15
CA ARG A 72 -14.26 23.29 5.57
C ARG A 72 -13.92 21.83 5.77
N ALA A 73 -12.66 21.58 6.11
CA ALA A 73 -12.16 20.25 6.40
C ALA A 73 -11.28 20.27 7.65
N GLU A 74 -11.28 19.15 8.36
CA GLU A 74 -10.46 18.94 9.55
C GLU A 74 -9.72 17.61 9.41
N LEU A 75 -8.44 17.62 9.73
CA LEU A 75 -7.63 16.43 9.86
C LEU A 75 -7.22 16.29 11.32
N ALA A 76 -7.73 15.24 11.97
CA ALA A 76 -7.29 14.81 13.29
C ALA A 76 -6.43 13.56 13.13
N TYR A 77 -5.37 13.44 13.95
CA TYR A 77 -4.56 12.22 13.97
C TYR A 77 -3.94 11.97 15.34
N SER A 78 -3.59 10.72 15.58
CA SER A 78 -2.80 10.25 16.72
C SER A 78 -1.69 9.34 16.23
N ILE A 79 -0.52 9.47 16.86
CA ILE A 79 0.69 8.71 16.56
C ILE A 79 1.07 7.94 17.81
N ILE A 80 1.05 6.61 17.70
CA ILE A 80 1.26 5.69 18.81
C ILE A 80 2.49 4.85 18.47
N GLU A 81 3.57 5.02 19.23
CA GLU A 81 4.71 4.11 19.13
C GLU A 81 4.33 2.77 19.73
N LEU A 82 4.62 1.69 19.00
CA LEU A 82 4.27 0.35 19.40
C LEU A 82 5.48 -0.34 20.03
N SER A 83 5.27 -0.98 21.17
CA SER A 83 6.19 -2.01 21.66
C SER A 83 6.14 -3.25 20.76
N ASP A 84 7.15 -4.11 20.84
CA ASP A 84 7.17 -5.39 20.12
C ASP A 84 5.93 -6.24 20.43
N GLU A 85 5.46 -6.23 21.68
CA GLU A 85 4.27 -6.97 22.10
C GLU A 85 2.99 -6.40 21.48
N GLN A 86 2.84 -5.08 21.46
CA GLN A 86 1.72 -4.41 20.82
C GLN A 86 1.72 -4.65 19.31
N TYR A 87 2.90 -4.63 18.67
CA TYR A 87 3.03 -4.97 17.26
C TYR A 87 2.62 -6.43 17.00
N ARG A 88 3.09 -7.38 17.81
CA ARG A 88 2.72 -8.79 17.69
C ARG A 88 1.20 -9.01 17.80
N ALA A 89 0.52 -8.26 18.66
CA ALA A 89 -0.94 -8.30 18.78
C ALA A 89 -1.64 -7.82 17.48
N LEU A 90 -1.08 -6.84 16.79
CA LEU A 90 -1.58 -6.34 15.51
C LEU A 90 -1.17 -7.20 14.30
N ARG A 91 -0.14 -8.03 14.43
CA ARG A 91 0.42 -8.83 13.33
C ARG A 91 -0.62 -9.70 12.62
N ASN A 92 -1.59 -10.23 13.34
CA ASN A 92 -2.69 -11.01 12.75
C ASN A 92 -3.58 -10.16 11.83
N LEU A 93 -3.85 -8.91 12.21
CA LEU A 93 -4.61 -7.98 11.37
C LEU A 93 -3.81 -7.61 10.11
N VAL A 94 -2.52 -7.32 10.27
CA VAL A 94 -1.59 -7.06 9.16
C VAL A 94 -1.57 -8.25 8.19
N SER A 95 -1.40 -9.47 8.70
CA SER A 95 -1.37 -10.70 7.89
C SER A 95 -2.66 -10.89 7.10
N LYS A 96 -3.83 -10.80 7.76
CA LYS A 96 -5.12 -10.94 7.06
C LYS A 96 -5.32 -9.89 5.97
N ARG A 97 -4.81 -8.67 6.16
CA ARG A 97 -4.88 -7.60 5.17
C ARG A 97 -3.97 -7.90 3.98
N LEU A 98 -2.73 -8.29 4.23
CA LEU A 98 -1.76 -8.68 3.19
C LEU A 98 -2.22 -9.92 2.42
N GLU A 99 -2.81 -10.92 3.08
CA GLU A 99 -3.40 -12.10 2.44
C GLU A 99 -4.44 -11.71 1.38
N LYS A 100 -5.31 -10.75 1.68
CA LYS A 100 -6.32 -10.24 0.73
C LYS A 100 -5.68 -9.53 -0.46
N GLU A 101 -4.59 -8.79 -0.26
CA GLU A 101 -3.85 -8.16 -1.38
C GLU A 101 -3.13 -9.21 -2.23
N CYS A 102 -2.48 -10.19 -1.60
CA CYS A 102 -1.85 -11.31 -2.29
C CYS A 102 -2.86 -12.11 -3.12
N ASP A 103 -4.01 -12.49 -2.57
CA ASP A 103 -5.04 -13.23 -3.31
C ASP A 103 -5.54 -12.47 -4.55
N LYS A 104 -5.80 -11.16 -4.40
CA LYS A 104 -6.18 -10.30 -5.53
C LYS A 104 -5.09 -10.25 -6.60
N LEU A 105 -3.83 -10.08 -6.19
CA LEU A 105 -2.72 -10.00 -7.13
C LEU A 105 -2.46 -11.35 -7.82
N ILE A 106 -2.55 -12.47 -7.10
CA ILE A 106 -2.43 -13.83 -7.63
C ILE A 106 -3.37 -14.04 -8.82
N ARG A 107 -4.66 -13.70 -8.68
CA ARG A 107 -5.64 -13.86 -9.76
C ARG A 107 -5.27 -13.04 -11.00
N ARG A 108 -4.74 -11.83 -10.80
CA ARG A 108 -4.26 -10.96 -11.89
C ARG A 108 -3.00 -11.51 -12.54
N VAL A 109 -2.10 -12.11 -11.76
CA VAL A 109 -0.88 -12.76 -12.25
C VAL A 109 -1.21 -14.02 -13.05
N GLU A 110 -2.13 -14.85 -12.59
CA GLU A 110 -2.61 -16.03 -13.33
C GLU A 110 -3.23 -15.60 -14.68
N ASN A 111 -4.05 -14.53 -14.67
CA ASN A 111 -4.62 -13.97 -15.90
C ASN A 111 -3.55 -13.40 -16.85
N ILE A 112 -2.55 -12.66 -16.36
CA ILE A 112 -1.53 -12.09 -17.24
C ILE A 112 -0.64 -13.17 -17.85
N ILE A 113 -0.36 -14.26 -17.14
CA ILE A 113 0.36 -15.42 -17.67
C ILE A 113 -0.41 -16.00 -18.88
N ASN A 114 -1.72 -16.21 -18.73
CA ASN A 114 -2.56 -16.74 -19.82
C ASN A 114 -2.58 -15.78 -21.02
N LYS A 115 -2.69 -14.47 -20.78
CA LYS A 115 -2.62 -13.44 -21.84
C LYS A 115 -1.26 -13.45 -22.54
N LEU A 116 -0.15 -13.50 -21.82
CA LEU A 116 1.20 -13.52 -22.40
C LEU A 116 1.42 -14.74 -23.31
N ARG A 117 0.83 -15.89 -22.95
CA ARG A 117 0.88 -17.11 -23.77
C ARG A 117 0.08 -17.00 -25.06
N ALA A 118 -1.10 -16.37 -25.00
CA ALA A 118 -2.04 -16.32 -26.11
C ALA A 118 -1.97 -15.04 -26.96
N CYS A 119 -1.27 -13.99 -26.51
CA CYS A 119 -1.36 -12.68 -27.16
C CYS A 119 -0.83 -12.68 -28.60
N SER A 120 -1.60 -11.99 -29.45
CA SER A 120 -1.19 -11.62 -30.81
C SER A 120 -0.22 -10.44 -30.79
N ARG A 121 0.49 -10.19 -31.90
CA ARG A 121 1.48 -9.09 -32.02
C ARG A 121 0.87 -7.71 -31.68
N ASP A 122 -0.38 -7.48 -32.04
CA ASP A 122 -1.07 -6.19 -31.83
C ASP A 122 -1.44 -5.96 -30.35
N GLU A 123 -1.57 -7.03 -29.57
CA GLU A 123 -1.92 -6.95 -28.14
C GLU A 123 -0.70 -6.88 -27.23
N VAL A 124 0.50 -7.19 -27.75
CA VAL A 124 1.76 -7.24 -26.97
C VAL A 124 1.97 -5.95 -26.17
N LYS A 125 1.76 -4.77 -26.77
CA LYS A 125 1.95 -3.49 -26.07
C LYS A 125 1.01 -3.34 -24.88
N ARG A 126 -0.26 -3.73 -25.02
CA ARG A 126 -1.28 -3.65 -23.96
C ARG A 126 -0.96 -4.62 -22.83
N VAL A 127 -0.65 -5.88 -23.17
CA VAL A 127 -0.29 -6.93 -22.20
C VAL A 127 1.00 -6.55 -21.47
N ARG A 128 2.00 -5.96 -22.16
CA ARG A 128 3.21 -5.44 -21.52
C ARG A 128 2.91 -4.34 -20.50
N LYS A 129 2.03 -3.38 -20.84
CA LYS A 129 1.64 -2.32 -19.90
C LYS A 129 0.96 -2.89 -18.65
N GLU A 130 0.05 -3.85 -18.83
CA GLU A 130 -0.63 -4.54 -17.72
C GLU A 130 0.36 -5.30 -16.83
N PHE A 131 1.32 -6.01 -17.44
CA PHE A 131 2.39 -6.70 -16.72
C PHE A 131 3.24 -5.73 -15.89
N LEU A 132 3.65 -4.59 -16.45
CA LEU A 132 4.44 -3.60 -15.71
C LEU A 132 3.67 -2.99 -14.53
N THR A 133 2.35 -2.86 -14.63
CA THR A 133 1.51 -2.46 -13.49
C THR A 133 1.51 -3.54 -12.41
N ILE A 134 1.35 -4.81 -12.79
CA ILE A 134 1.41 -5.96 -11.87
C ILE A 134 2.79 -6.05 -11.20
N ASP A 135 3.88 -5.85 -11.94
CA ASP A 135 5.26 -5.86 -11.43
C ASP A 135 5.49 -4.81 -10.34
N LYS A 136 5.01 -3.57 -10.56
CA LYS A 136 5.08 -2.50 -9.56
C LYS A 136 4.33 -2.86 -8.28
N GLU A 137 3.14 -3.43 -8.41
CA GLU A 137 2.30 -3.84 -7.28
C GLU A 137 2.92 -5.02 -6.52
N TYR A 138 3.48 -6.00 -7.24
CA TYR A 138 4.24 -7.10 -6.64
C TYR A 138 5.42 -6.58 -5.82
N LYS A 139 6.23 -5.67 -6.37
CA LYS A 139 7.35 -5.05 -5.66
C LYS A 139 6.90 -4.32 -4.40
N ARG A 140 5.75 -3.62 -4.45
CA ARG A 140 5.14 -3.00 -3.26
C ARG A 140 4.82 -4.05 -2.20
N ILE A 141 4.13 -5.13 -2.57
CA ILE A 141 3.74 -6.21 -1.64
C ILE A 141 4.96 -6.90 -1.04
N VAL A 142 6.00 -7.18 -1.81
CA VAL A 142 7.27 -7.76 -1.31
C VAL A 142 7.91 -6.85 -0.27
N ASN A 143 7.97 -5.53 -0.54
CA ASN A 143 8.51 -4.56 0.40
C ASN A 143 7.70 -4.51 1.70
N LEU A 144 6.36 -4.59 1.61
CA LEU A 144 5.49 -4.63 2.79
C LEU A 144 5.74 -5.87 3.65
N HIS A 145 5.83 -7.06 3.04
CA HIS A 145 6.12 -8.30 3.77
C HIS A 145 7.48 -8.24 4.47
N SER A 146 8.48 -7.64 3.82
CA SER A 146 9.81 -7.43 4.40
C SER A 146 9.80 -6.41 5.54
N ALA A 147 9.14 -5.26 5.36
CA ALA A 147 9.11 -4.18 6.34
C ALA A 147 8.31 -4.56 7.60
N LEU A 148 7.22 -5.32 7.43
CA LEU A 148 6.33 -5.75 8.51
C LEU A 148 6.73 -7.12 9.06
N ASP A 149 7.74 -7.79 8.50
CA ASP A 149 8.13 -9.15 8.93
C ASP A 149 6.92 -10.10 9.02
N VAL A 150 6.11 -10.14 7.96
CA VAL A 150 4.95 -11.04 7.84
C VAL A 150 5.16 -11.96 6.65
N ARG A 151 4.91 -13.26 6.85
CA ARG A 151 4.95 -14.27 5.79
C ARG A 151 3.81 -15.26 5.97
N HIS A 152 3.22 -15.69 4.85
CA HIS A 152 2.14 -16.65 4.80
C HIS A 152 2.13 -17.38 3.45
N ALA A 153 1.41 -18.50 3.35
CA ALA A 153 1.41 -19.36 2.16
C ALA A 153 1.01 -18.64 0.86
N LEU A 154 0.07 -17.68 0.92
CA LEU A 154 -0.30 -16.90 -0.27
C LEU A 154 0.84 -16.03 -0.81
N PHE A 155 1.73 -15.52 0.06
CA PHE A 155 2.87 -14.73 -0.37
C PHE A 155 3.89 -15.59 -1.13
N GLU A 156 4.17 -16.79 -0.62
CA GLU A 156 5.03 -17.76 -1.30
C GLU A 156 4.45 -18.18 -2.65
N LYS A 157 3.14 -18.47 -2.71
CA LYS A 157 2.42 -18.74 -3.97
C LYS A 157 2.59 -17.58 -4.96
N LEU A 158 2.42 -16.34 -4.50
CA LEU A 158 2.59 -15.14 -5.33
C LEU A 158 4.02 -15.02 -5.89
N ILE A 159 5.05 -15.25 -5.07
CA ILE A 159 6.46 -15.25 -5.53
C ILE A 159 6.66 -16.27 -6.66
N HIS A 160 6.18 -17.51 -6.48
CA HIS A 160 6.29 -18.55 -7.49
C HIS A 160 5.57 -18.18 -8.79
N LEU A 161 4.34 -17.66 -8.70
CA LEU A 161 3.60 -17.24 -9.88
C LEU A 161 4.25 -16.06 -10.60
N MET A 162 4.78 -15.07 -9.87
CA MET A 162 5.47 -13.94 -10.47
C MET A 162 6.74 -14.37 -11.20
N ARG A 163 7.52 -15.33 -10.67
CA ARG A 163 8.65 -15.93 -11.38
C ARG A 163 8.22 -16.52 -12.72
N ARG A 164 7.10 -17.24 -12.76
CA ARG A 164 6.52 -17.77 -14.02
C ARG A 164 6.11 -16.65 -14.97
N ALA A 165 5.47 -15.61 -14.45
CA ALA A 165 5.05 -14.47 -15.26
C ALA A 165 6.25 -13.74 -15.91
N TYR A 166 7.36 -13.55 -15.19
CA TYR A 166 8.59 -13.00 -15.78
C TYR A 166 9.12 -13.86 -16.93
N MET A 167 9.18 -15.18 -16.76
CA MET A 167 9.65 -16.08 -17.83
C MET A 167 8.82 -15.95 -19.10
N GLU A 168 7.49 -15.93 -18.98
CA GLU A 168 6.58 -15.76 -20.12
C GLU A 168 6.73 -14.37 -20.76
N PHE A 169 6.88 -13.33 -19.93
CA PHE A 169 7.09 -11.96 -20.39
C PHE A 169 8.38 -11.82 -21.20
N TYR A 170 9.50 -12.35 -20.72
CA TYR A 170 10.79 -12.26 -21.41
C TYR A 170 10.86 -13.13 -22.67
N ARG A 171 10.16 -14.27 -22.71
CA ARG A 171 10.06 -15.11 -23.92
C ARG A 171 9.37 -14.37 -25.09
N ARG A 172 8.51 -13.41 -24.78
CA ARG A 172 7.72 -12.60 -25.74
C ARG A 172 8.25 -11.16 -25.89
N SER A 173 9.33 -10.82 -25.18
CA SER A 173 9.92 -9.48 -25.17
C SER A 173 10.83 -9.28 -26.36
#